data_AF-A0A2H0DVJ1-F1
#
_entry.id   AF-A0A2H0DVJ1-F1
#
_cell.length_a   1.000
_cell.length_b   1.000
_cell.length_c   1.000
_cell.angle_alpha   90.00
_cell.angle_beta   90.00
_cell.angle_gamma   90.00
#
_symmetry.space_group_name_H-M   'P 1'
#
loop_
_entity.id
_entity.type
_entity.pdbx_description
1 polymer ?
#
loop_
_entity_poly.entity_id
_entity_poly.type
_entity_poly.pdbx_seq_one_letter_code
_entity_poly.pdbx_strand_id
1 'polypeptide(L)'
;MKKPIGKIIDYLVLGLMVSAAILLTLIFNGNKVYQIITIIGISFAYVVWGFLHHWRDNSIHQKVILEYMLFGILGCVLAIGLL
;
A
#
# COMPACT_ATOMS: atom_id res chain seq x y z
N MET A 1 9.65 -8.37 -24.32
CA MET A 1 8.84 -7.13 -24.10
C MET A 1 7.63 -7.52 -23.26
N LYS A 2 7.63 -7.24 -21.95
CA LYS A 2 6.45 -7.52 -21.10
C LYS A 2 5.29 -6.63 -21.59
N LYS A 3 4.14 -7.25 -21.87
CA LYS A 3 2.99 -6.61 -22.53
C LYS A 3 2.49 -5.40 -21.71
N PRO A 4 2.11 -4.27 -22.34
CA PRO A 4 1.73 -3.02 -21.67
C PRO A 4 0.59 -3.18 -20.65
N ILE A 5 -0.24 -4.21 -20.82
CA ILE A 5 -1.36 -4.57 -19.95
C ILE A 5 -0.90 -4.84 -18.50
N GLY A 6 0.25 -5.49 -18.30
CA GLY A 6 0.73 -5.80 -16.95
C GLY A 6 0.95 -4.54 -16.11
N LYS A 7 1.50 -3.49 -16.73
CA LYS A 7 1.73 -2.21 -16.06
C LYS A 7 0.41 -1.49 -15.73
N ILE A 8 -0.58 -1.57 -16.62
CA ILE A 8 -1.90 -0.97 -16.38
C ILE A 8 -2.56 -1.62 -15.15
N ILE A 9 -2.48 -2.95 -15.03
CA ILE A 9 -3.00 -3.68 -13.87
C ILE A 9 -2.31 -3.22 -12.58
N ASP A 10 -0.99 -3.07 -12.60
CA ASP A 10 -0.24 -2.60 -11.43
C ASP A 10 -0.72 -1.22 -10.94
N TYR A 11 -0.90 -0.27 -11.86
CA TYR A 11 -1.43 1.05 -11.53
C TYR A 11 -2.88 1.01 -11.06
N LEU A 12 -3.72 0.15 -11.65
CA LEU A 12 -5.10 -0.05 -11.19
C LEU A 12 -5.15 -0.61 -9.77
N VAL A 13 -4.29 -1.58 -9.44
CA VAL A 13 -4.20 -2.13 -8.08
C VAL A 13 -3.82 -1.04 -7.08
N LEU A 14 -2.79 -0.24 -7.38
CA LEU A 14 -2.40 0.89 -6.53
C LEU A 14 -3.54 1.91 -6.36
N GLY A 15 -4.22 2.26 -7.46
CA GLY A 15 -5.35 3.19 -7.41
C GLY A 15 -6.50 2.66 -6.54
N LEU A 16 -6.80 1.37 -6.65
CA LEU A 16 -7.82 0.71 -5.82
C LEU A 16 -7.42 0.67 -4.34
N MET A 17 -6.14 0.42 -4.03
CA MET A 17 -5.66 0.41 -2.65
C MET A 17 -5.77 1.79 -1.99
N VAL A 18 -5.37 2.86 -2.70
CA VAL A 18 -5.52 4.23 -2.20
C VAL A 18 -6.99 4.59 -2.03
N SER A 19 -7.83 4.24 -3.01
CA SER A 19 -9.28 4.48 -2.95
C SER A 19 -9.91 3.76 -1.75
N ALA A 20 -9.55 2.50 -1.52
CA ALA A 20 -10.00 1.72 -0.38
C ALA A 20 -9.53 2.34 0.94
N ALA A 21 -8.30 2.84 1.02
CA ALA A 21 -7.78 3.51 2.22
C ALA A 21 -8.60 4.73 2.60
N ILE A 22 -8.86 5.59 1.62
CA ILE A 22 -9.64 6.81 1.81
C ILE A 22 -11.07 6.44 2.22
N LEU A 23 -11.74 5.57 1.45
CA LEU A 23 -13.13 5.21 1.70
C LEU A 23 -13.32 4.53 3.06
N LEU A 24 -12.50 3.55 3.42
CA LEU A 24 -12.60 2.85 4.71
C LEU A 24 -12.29 3.80 5.88
N THR A 25 -11.30 4.69 5.74
CA THR A 25 -11.00 5.69 6.79
C THR A 25 -12.16 6.67 7.00
N LEU A 26 -12.84 7.08 5.93
CA LEU A 26 -14.02 7.93 5.99
C LEU A 26 -15.25 7.19 6.55
N ILE A 27 -15.47 5.93 6.19
CA ILE A 27 -16.55 5.09 6.71
C ILE A 27 -16.38 4.87 8.22
N PHE A 28 -15.15 4.63 8.68
CA PHE A 28 -14.84 4.44 10.10
C PHE A 28 -14.57 5.75 10.85
N ASN A 29 -14.94 6.91 10.30
CA ASN A 29 -14.80 8.19 11.00
C ASN A 29 -15.52 8.16 12.36
N GLY A 30 -14.83 8.64 13.40
CA GLY A 30 -15.27 8.57 14.79
C GLY A 30 -14.89 7.28 15.52
N ASN A 31 -14.41 6.24 14.82
CA ASN A 31 -13.88 5.02 15.42
C ASN A 31 -12.39 4.85 15.11
N LYS A 32 -11.55 5.41 15.99
CA LYS A 32 -10.08 5.39 15.84
C LYS A 32 -9.50 3.97 15.72
N VAL A 33 -10.09 2.98 16.39
CA VAL A 33 -9.58 1.61 16.35
C VAL A 33 -9.68 1.03 14.93
N TYR A 34 -10.84 1.15 14.29
CA TYR A 34 -11.02 0.65 12.92
C TYR A 34 -10.24 1.48 11.89
N GLN A 35 -10.06 2.79 12.11
CA GLN A 35 -9.19 3.60 11.26
C GLN A 35 -7.71 3.17 11.37
N ILE A 36 -7.20 2.92 12.57
CA ILE A 36 -5.83 2.41 12.77
C ILE A 36 -5.66 1.03 12.10
N ILE A 37 -6.61 0.12 12.30
CA ILE A 37 -6.59 -1.22 11.66
C ILE A 37 -6.57 -1.08 10.13
N THR A 38 -7.37 -0.17 9.58
CA THR A 38 -7.43 0.13 8.14
C THR A 38 -6.08 0.61 7.62
N ILE A 39 -5.48 1.60 8.29
CA ILE A 39 -4.19 2.18 7.90
C ILE A 39 -3.09 1.11 7.91
N ILE A 40 -2.97 0.36 9.02
CA ILE A 40 -1.96 -0.70 9.16
C ILE A 40 -2.19 -1.78 8.09
N GLY A 41 -3.44 -2.21 7.91
CA GLY A 41 -3.79 -3.24 6.93
C GLY A 41 -3.43 -2.85 5.50
N ILE A 42 -3.69 -1.61 5.10
CA ILE A 42 -3.37 -1.14 3.74
C ILE A 42 -1.87 -0.89 3.55
N SER A 43 -1.18 -0.34 4.56
CA SER A 43 0.28 -0.22 4.51
C SER A 43 0.95 -1.59 4.39
N PHE A 44 0.45 -2.60 5.10
CA PHE A 44 0.93 -3.98 4.96
C PHE A 44 0.65 -4.54 3.55
N ALA A 45 -0.57 -4.36 3.04
CA ALA A 45 -0.90 -4.77 1.68
C ALA A 45 -0.01 -4.09 0.64
N TYR A 46 0.37 -2.82 0.84
CA TYR A 46 1.26 -2.07 -0.07
C TYR A 46 2.66 -2.68 -0.11
N VAL A 47 3.21 -3.04 1.05
CA VAL A 47 4.51 -3.72 1.14
C VAL A 47 4.46 -5.09 0.45
N VAL A 48 3.42 -5.89 0.72
CA VAL A 48 3.22 -7.20 0.07
C VAL A 48 3.09 -7.06 -1.44
N TRP A 49 2.30 -6.08 -1.91
CA TRP A 49 2.17 -5.80 -3.33
C TRP A 49 3.51 -5.41 -3.96
N GLY A 50 4.28 -4.52 -3.33
CA GLY A 50 5.60 -4.11 -3.80
C GLY A 50 6.56 -5.29 -3.93
N PHE A 51 6.57 -6.19 -2.94
CA PHE A 51 7.35 -7.43 -3.00
C PHE A 51 6.94 -8.30 -4.19
N LEU A 52 5.63 -8.58 -4.34
CA LEU A 52 5.11 -9.43 -5.42
C LEU A 52 5.35 -8.82 -6.82
N HIS A 53 5.18 -7.50 -6.95
CA HIS A 53 5.42 -6.77 -8.19
C HIS A 53 6.89 -6.90 -8.63
N HIS A 54 7.84 -6.62 -7.73
CA HIS A 54 9.26 -6.70 -8.03
C HIS A 54 9.76 -8.14 -8.20
N TRP A 55 9.16 -9.10 -7.50
CA TRP A 55 9.44 -10.52 -7.73
C TRP A 55 9.01 -10.96 -9.14
N ARG A 56 7.78 -10.65 -9.55
CA ARG A 56 7.28 -10.92 -10.91
C ARG A 56 8.13 -10.22 -11.98
N ASP A 57 8.71 -9.08 -11.62
CA ASP A 57 9.57 -8.29 -12.49
C ASP A 57 11.05 -8.68 -12.50
N ASN A 58 11.45 -9.73 -11.77
CA ASN A 58 12.84 -10.16 -11.59
C ASN A 58 13.75 -8.99 -11.19
N SER A 59 13.19 -7.98 -10.52
CA SER A 59 13.85 -6.76 -10.05
C SER A 59 13.87 -6.67 -8.53
N ILE A 60 13.81 -7.85 -7.89
CA ILE A 60 13.81 -7.94 -6.44
C ILE A 60 15.21 -7.65 -5.90
N HIS A 61 15.32 -6.51 -5.21
CA HIS A 61 16.53 -6.09 -4.52
C HIS A 61 16.17 -5.76 -3.08
N GLN A 62 17.02 -6.14 -2.13
CA GLN A 62 16.79 -5.88 -0.70
C GLN A 62 16.55 -4.40 -0.43
N LYS A 63 17.27 -3.51 -1.13
CA LYS A 63 17.09 -2.06 -1.04
C LYS A 63 15.66 -1.64 -1.41
N VAL A 64 15.12 -2.18 -2.50
CA VAL A 64 13.76 -1.85 -2.96
C VAL A 64 12.73 -2.32 -1.94
N ILE A 65 12.82 -3.55 -1.44
CA ILE A 65 11.89 -4.04 -0.41
C ILE A 65 11.93 -3.15 0.83
N LEU A 66 13.13 -2.74 1.25
CA LEU A 66 13.32 -1.84 2.39
C LEU A 66 12.71 -0.46 2.15
N GLU A 67 12.79 0.08 0.93
CA GLU A 67 12.08 1.32 0.56
C GLU A 67 10.58 1.18 0.76
N TYR A 68 9.94 0.13 0.22
CA TYR A 68 8.50 -0.11 0.41
C TYR A 68 8.13 -0.26 1.89
N MET A 69 8.93 -0.98 2.68
CA MET A 69 8.72 -1.11 4.13
C MET A 69 8.79 0.25 4.83
N LEU A 70 9.81 1.06 4.54
CA LEU A 70 9.97 2.39 5.13
C LEU A 70 8.82 3.31 4.75
N PHE A 71 8.36 3.29 3.50
CA PHE A 71 7.19 4.07 3.07
C PHE A 71 5.89 3.59 3.72
N GLY A 72 5.69 2.28 3.87
CA GLY A 72 4.54 1.73 4.60
C GLY A 72 4.52 2.16 6.07
N ILE A 73 5.67 2.11 6.75
CA ILE A 73 5.82 2.57 8.14
C ILE A 73 5.59 4.08 8.24
N LEU A 74 6.22 4.87 7.37
CA LEU A 74 6.05 6.32 7.34
C LEU A 74 4.58 6.69 7.12
N GLY A 75 3.90 6.03 6.18
CA GLY A 75 2.47 6.20 5.93
C GLY A 75 1.63 5.90 7.18
N CYS A 76 1.94 4.81 7.89
CA CYS A 76 1.29 4.52 9.17
C CYS A 76 1.51 5.63 10.20
N VAL A 77 2.75 6.05 10.42
CA VAL A 77 3.10 7.08 11.42
C VAL A 77 2.38 8.38 11.13
N LEU A 78 2.41 8.85 9.87
CA LEU A 78 1.77 10.09 9.48
C LEU A 78 0.25 9.99 9.57
N ALA A 79 -0.36 8.94 9.02
CA ALA A 79 -1.81 8.82 8.98
C ALA A 79 -2.40 8.59 10.38
N ILE A 80 -1.80 7.72 11.19
CA ILE A 80 -2.25 7.48 12.58
C ILE A 80 -2.02 8.72 13.43
N GLY A 81 -0.92 9.45 13.23
CA GLY A 81 -0.65 10.70 13.94
C GLY A 81 -1.68 11.81 13.65
N LEU A 82 -2.45 11.69 12.56
CA LEU A 82 -3.51 12.62 12.18
C LEU A 82 -4.92 12.20 12.65
N LEU A 83 -5.08 11.00 13.25
CA LEU A 83 -6.36 10.50 13.76
C LEU A 83 -6.70 11.00 15.17
#